data_AF-A0A931X3A0-F1
#
_entry.id   AF-A0A931X3A0-F1
#
_cell.length_a   1.000
_cell.length_b   1.000
_cell.length_c   1.000
_cell.angle_alpha   90.00
_cell.angle_beta   90.00
_cell.angle_gamma   90.00
#
_symmetry.space_group_name_H-M   'P 1'
#
loop_
_entity.id
_entity.type
_entity.pdbx_description
1 polymer ?
#
loop_
_entity_poly.entity_id
_entity_poly.type
_entity_poly.pdbx_seq_one_letter_code
_entity_poly.pdbx_strand_id
1 'polypeptide(L)'
;MQMDDSQCYRAMLSRDRRFDGRFFTGVRTTGIYCRPVCPARAPRRENATYFPCAAAAEEAGFRPCLRCRPETAPGTPAWDGSSTTVARALRLIDDGALDEGGIDALAGRLGVSSRHLRRLFDDHLGASPISVALTRRLHFARRLLRETALPMTEVAFSAGFSSLRRFNDAALKAWRIAPTAVRRREPSRARGAIELTLGYREPFDWPAILAFLRARAIAGIEVIEGDVYRRSIRFGGTSGVVEVRPSGSAPALCLSAPIEFARDLGAIVRQTRRLFDLDADPAAIGDALIRDPRLARLVRKRPGLRVPGAWDPFELAIRAILGQQVSVKGASTLAARLVRALGPAVESGDPRLDRVFPSASHVAKAGLEGVGLTSSRAATIRRFAEAVASGALRLESGGSLEEAVDAMTSIEGIGPWTAHYIAMRALGEPDAFPASDLGIRKALADNGTLPSERRVVERAEPWRPWRAYASMWLWGSLG
;
A
#
# COMPACT_ATOMS: atom_id res chain seq x y z
N MET A 1 23.67 -21.50 -15.20
CA MET A 1 24.00 -20.47 -16.21
C MET A 1 23.52 -20.99 -17.57
N GLN A 2 22.72 -20.22 -18.34
CA GLN A 2 22.11 -20.65 -19.62
C GLN A 2 22.86 -20.16 -20.88
N MET A 3 24.07 -19.61 -20.73
CA MET A 3 24.89 -19.05 -21.83
C MET A 3 26.28 -19.67 -21.82
N ASP A 4 26.86 -19.87 -23.00
CA ASP A 4 28.25 -20.33 -23.16
C ASP A 4 29.26 -19.16 -23.14
N ASP A 5 30.54 -19.46 -22.91
CA ASP A 5 31.61 -18.47 -22.83
C ASP A 5 31.79 -17.62 -24.10
N SER A 6 31.47 -18.18 -25.28
CA SER A 6 31.52 -17.46 -26.55
C SER A 6 30.37 -16.45 -26.68
N GLN A 7 29.20 -16.78 -26.15
CA GLN A 7 28.03 -15.89 -26.06
C GLN A 7 28.27 -14.77 -25.05
N CYS A 8 28.81 -15.10 -23.88
CA CYS A 8 29.17 -14.10 -22.85
C CYS A 8 30.23 -13.12 -23.36
N TYR A 9 31.27 -13.59 -24.06
CA TYR A 9 32.30 -12.71 -24.63
C TYR A 9 31.73 -11.74 -25.69
N ARG A 10 30.87 -12.24 -26.59
CA ARG A 10 30.20 -11.41 -27.61
C ARG A 10 29.26 -10.37 -26.97
N ALA A 11 28.49 -10.76 -25.95
CA ALA A 11 27.58 -9.87 -25.23
C ALA A 11 28.34 -8.76 -24.46
N MET A 12 29.51 -9.07 -23.89
CA MET A 12 30.38 -8.08 -23.26
C MET A 12 30.96 -7.10 -24.29
N LEU A 13 31.39 -7.58 -25.46
CA LEU A 13 31.93 -6.71 -26.52
C LEU A 13 30.87 -5.77 -27.09
N SER A 14 29.62 -6.25 -27.23
CA SER A 14 28.51 -5.43 -27.73
C SER A 14 27.97 -4.43 -26.70
N ARG A 15 28.25 -4.65 -25.41
CA ARG A 15 27.74 -3.84 -24.28
C ARG A 15 26.21 -3.70 -24.29
N ASP A 16 25.53 -4.73 -24.77
CA ASP A 16 24.07 -4.73 -24.91
C ASP A 16 23.40 -4.84 -23.54
N ARG A 17 22.58 -3.84 -23.20
CA ARG A 17 21.85 -3.72 -21.94
C ARG A 17 20.90 -4.88 -21.64
N ARG A 18 20.47 -5.64 -22.66
CA ARG A 18 19.60 -6.82 -22.48
C ARG A 18 20.29 -7.98 -21.78
N PHE A 19 21.63 -7.97 -21.72
CA PHE A 19 22.43 -8.99 -21.05
C PHE A 19 22.91 -8.54 -19.66
N ASP A 20 22.62 -7.31 -19.27
CA ASP A 20 23.01 -6.75 -17.98
C ASP A 20 22.35 -7.50 -16.82
N GLY A 21 23.15 -7.91 -15.83
CA GLY A 21 22.69 -8.75 -14.71
C GLY A 21 22.50 -10.25 -15.03
N ARG A 22 22.59 -10.67 -16.30
CA ARG A 22 22.47 -12.10 -16.68
C ARG A 22 23.74 -12.91 -16.42
N PHE A 23 24.90 -12.24 -16.42
CA PHE A 23 26.20 -12.79 -16.09
C PHE A 23 27.18 -11.67 -15.71
N PHE A 24 28.30 -12.05 -15.12
CA PHE A 24 29.38 -11.16 -14.72
C PHE A 24 30.70 -11.64 -15.31
N THR A 25 31.57 -10.72 -15.74
CA THR A 25 32.87 -11.07 -16.31
C THR A 25 34.00 -10.80 -15.34
N GLY A 26 34.65 -11.83 -14.82
CA GLY A 26 35.92 -11.72 -14.09
C GLY A 26 37.11 -11.58 -15.04
N VAL A 27 37.97 -10.60 -14.77
CA VAL A 27 39.17 -10.32 -15.55
C VAL A 27 40.39 -10.83 -14.78
N ARG A 28 40.97 -11.94 -15.24
CA ARG A 28 42.09 -12.64 -14.58
C ARG A 28 43.28 -11.73 -14.31
N THR A 29 43.63 -10.87 -15.25
CA THR A 29 44.81 -9.99 -15.16
C THR A 29 44.67 -8.88 -14.11
N THR A 30 43.44 -8.50 -13.74
CA THR A 30 43.21 -7.41 -12.78
C THR A 30 42.54 -7.86 -11.48
N GLY A 31 42.05 -9.11 -11.42
CA GLY A 31 41.26 -9.60 -10.30
C GLY A 31 39.95 -8.84 -10.11
N ILE A 32 39.39 -8.24 -11.16
CA ILE A 32 38.17 -7.42 -11.11
C ILE A 32 37.06 -8.12 -11.89
N TYR A 33 35.84 -8.16 -11.34
CA TYR A 33 34.67 -8.56 -12.13
C TYR A 33 33.79 -7.36 -12.51
N CYS A 34 33.19 -7.44 -13.71
CA CYS A 34 32.45 -6.36 -14.35
C CYS A 34 31.07 -6.85 -14.85
N ARG A 35 30.15 -5.90 -15.03
CA ARG A 35 28.92 -6.08 -15.82
C ARG A 35 29.25 -6.16 -17.33
N PRO A 36 28.41 -6.82 -18.15
CA PRO A 36 28.61 -6.86 -19.60
C PRO A 36 28.46 -5.49 -20.27
N VAL A 37 27.79 -4.53 -19.61
CA VAL A 37 27.66 -3.14 -20.06
C VAL A 37 28.79 -2.22 -19.61
N CYS A 38 29.82 -2.76 -18.94
CA CYS A 38 30.89 -1.94 -18.38
C CYS A 38 31.63 -1.14 -19.48
N PRO A 39 31.82 0.19 -19.31
CA PRO A 39 32.52 1.01 -20.30
C PRO A 39 34.04 0.79 -20.30
N ALA A 40 34.57 -0.03 -19.39
CA ALA A 40 36.00 -0.38 -19.35
C ALA A 40 36.44 -1.11 -20.64
N ARG A 41 37.75 -1.08 -20.91
CA ARG A 41 38.33 -1.80 -22.06
C ARG A 41 38.08 -3.30 -21.88
N ALA A 42 37.51 -3.94 -22.89
CA ALA A 42 37.24 -5.37 -22.84
C ALA A 42 38.57 -6.14 -22.69
N PRO A 43 38.64 -7.13 -21.76
CA PRO A 43 39.80 -8.00 -21.64
C PRO A 43 39.95 -8.87 -22.88
N ARG A 44 41.16 -9.40 -23.11
CA ARG A 44 41.35 -10.49 -24.08
C ARG A 44 40.55 -11.70 -23.64
N ARG A 45 40.05 -12.48 -24.60
CA ARG A 45 39.21 -13.67 -24.36
C ARG A 45 39.85 -14.65 -23.38
N GLU A 46 41.15 -14.90 -23.52
CA GLU A 46 41.97 -15.74 -22.64
C GLU A 46 42.00 -15.27 -21.17
N ASN A 47 41.70 -13.99 -20.91
CA ASN A 47 41.71 -13.37 -19.59
C ASN A 47 40.32 -13.15 -18.99
N ALA A 48 39.25 -13.63 -19.64
CA ALA A 48 37.87 -13.50 -19.18
C ALA A 48 37.34 -14.82 -18.61
N THR A 49 36.68 -14.74 -17.45
CA THR A 49 35.87 -15.80 -16.83
C THR A 49 34.45 -15.27 -16.62
N TYR A 50 33.43 -16.11 -16.71
CA TYR A 50 32.04 -15.69 -16.54
C TYR A 50 31.37 -16.34 -15.32
N PHE A 51 30.56 -15.55 -14.62
CA PHE A 51 29.86 -15.96 -13.40
C PHE A 51 28.36 -15.68 -13.52
N PRO A 52 27.48 -16.54 -12.98
CA PRO A 52 26.04 -16.36 -13.05
C PRO A 52 25.52 -15.27 -12.10
N CYS A 53 26.26 -14.93 -11.04
CA CYS A 53 25.91 -13.88 -10.09
C CYS A 53 27.18 -13.20 -9.54
N ALA A 54 27.01 -12.02 -8.93
CA ALA A 54 28.10 -11.28 -8.30
C ALA A 54 28.76 -12.07 -7.16
N ALA A 55 27.96 -12.75 -6.32
CA ALA A 55 28.46 -13.57 -5.22
C ALA A 55 29.41 -14.69 -5.70
N ALA A 56 29.09 -15.36 -6.81
CA ALA A 56 29.95 -16.40 -7.38
C ALA A 56 31.28 -15.84 -7.91
N ALA A 57 31.32 -14.58 -8.35
CA ALA A 57 32.57 -13.93 -8.76
C ALA A 57 33.45 -13.56 -7.55
N GLU A 58 32.83 -13.15 -6.45
CA GLU A 58 33.53 -12.81 -5.20
C GLU A 58 34.09 -14.04 -4.50
N GLU A 59 33.33 -15.15 -4.42
CA GLU A 59 33.84 -16.44 -3.92
C GLU A 59 35.02 -16.95 -4.75
N ALA A 60 35.04 -16.64 -6.05
CA ALA A 60 36.16 -16.95 -6.94
C ALA A 60 37.35 -15.97 -6.83
N GLY A 61 37.32 -15.04 -5.87
CA GLY A 61 38.43 -14.13 -5.55
C GLY A 61 38.50 -12.85 -6.38
N PHE A 62 37.44 -12.49 -7.12
CA PHE A 62 37.39 -11.24 -7.88
C PHE A 62 36.73 -10.12 -7.06
N ARG A 63 37.32 -8.91 -7.09
CA ARG A 63 36.71 -7.72 -6.47
C ARG A 63 35.77 -6.97 -7.44
N PRO A 64 34.75 -6.24 -6.94
CA PRO A 64 33.83 -5.50 -7.80
C PRO A 64 34.51 -4.34 -8.53
N CYS A 65 34.12 -4.16 -9.80
CA CYS A 65 34.55 -3.01 -10.59
C CYS A 65 33.93 -1.71 -10.07
N LEU A 66 34.78 -0.79 -9.61
CA LEU A 66 34.35 0.53 -9.12
C LEU A 66 33.68 1.41 -10.20
N ARG A 67 33.86 1.08 -11.48
CA ARG A 67 33.35 1.87 -12.61
C ARG A 67 31.93 1.47 -13.02
N CYS A 68 31.64 0.18 -13.14
CA CYS A 68 30.30 -0.31 -13.48
C CYS A 68 29.48 -0.75 -12.27
N ARG A 69 30.09 -0.81 -11.08
CA ARG A 69 29.46 -1.17 -9.81
C ARG A 69 28.59 -2.43 -9.93
N PRO A 70 29.20 -3.59 -10.22
CA PRO A 70 28.47 -4.81 -10.53
C PRO A 70 27.54 -5.28 -9.39
N GLU A 71 27.76 -4.85 -8.15
CA GLU A 71 26.84 -5.00 -7.03
C GLU A 71 25.45 -4.40 -7.30
N THR A 72 25.34 -3.43 -8.21
CA THR A 72 24.11 -2.70 -8.59
C THR A 72 23.50 -3.15 -9.94
N ALA A 73 23.82 -4.35 -10.43
CA ALA A 73 23.32 -4.84 -11.72
C ALA A 73 21.81 -5.17 -11.68
N PRO A 74 21.07 -5.06 -12.81
CA PRO A 74 19.67 -5.43 -12.88
C PRO A 74 19.32 -6.78 -12.24
N GLY A 75 18.35 -6.78 -11.32
CA GLY A 75 17.95 -7.96 -10.54
C GLY A 75 18.85 -8.32 -9.35
N THR A 76 19.80 -7.46 -8.95
CA THR A 76 20.48 -7.59 -7.64
C THR A 76 19.72 -6.84 -6.55
N PRO A 77 19.87 -7.22 -5.26
CA PRO A 77 19.24 -6.50 -4.15
C PRO A 77 19.55 -5.00 -4.11
N ALA A 78 20.74 -4.58 -4.56
CA ALA A 78 21.11 -3.16 -4.63
C ALA A 78 20.53 -2.43 -5.87
N TRP A 79 20.16 -3.14 -6.93
CA TRP A 79 19.46 -2.57 -8.08
C TRP A 79 17.97 -2.36 -7.80
N ASP A 80 17.35 -3.30 -7.10
CA ASP A 80 15.97 -3.17 -6.62
C ASP A 80 15.82 -1.97 -5.67
N GLY A 81 16.89 -1.48 -5.03
CA GLY A 81 16.84 -0.31 -4.14
C GLY A 81 16.41 1.02 -4.78
N SER A 82 16.79 1.30 -6.04
CA SER A 82 16.45 2.58 -6.69
C SER A 82 15.06 2.57 -7.32
N SER A 83 14.65 1.44 -7.91
CA SER A 83 13.29 1.21 -8.42
C SER A 83 12.29 1.11 -7.28
N THR A 84 12.67 0.49 -6.15
CA THR A 84 11.87 0.44 -4.92
C THR A 84 11.68 1.84 -4.33
N THR A 85 12.71 2.70 -4.38
CA THR A 85 12.56 4.11 -3.95
C THR A 85 11.56 4.86 -4.82
N VAL A 86 11.58 4.67 -6.15
CA VAL A 86 10.58 5.27 -7.06
C VAL A 86 9.19 4.69 -6.81
N ALA A 87 9.06 3.37 -6.64
CA ALA A 87 7.79 2.72 -6.32
C ALA A 87 7.20 3.21 -4.99
N ARG A 88 8.03 3.31 -3.94
CA ARG A 88 7.66 3.91 -2.64
C ARG A 88 7.23 5.36 -2.80
N ALA A 89 7.98 6.16 -3.58
CA ALA A 89 7.62 7.53 -3.86
C ALA A 89 6.27 7.64 -4.61
N LEU A 90 6.00 6.75 -5.56
CA LEU A 90 4.71 6.70 -6.26
C LEU A 90 3.56 6.38 -5.29
N ARG A 91 3.73 5.42 -4.37
CA ARG A 91 2.76 5.11 -3.30
C ARG A 91 2.52 6.33 -2.40
N LEU A 92 3.57 7.03 -1.98
CA LEU A 92 3.45 8.26 -1.19
C LEU A 92 2.73 9.38 -1.96
N ILE A 93 3.01 9.54 -3.25
CA ILE A 93 2.28 10.50 -4.10
C ILE A 93 0.82 10.07 -4.26
N ASP A 94 0.54 8.77 -4.37
CA ASP A 94 -0.82 8.22 -4.41
C ASP A 94 -1.57 8.48 -3.10
N ASP A 95 -0.85 8.49 -1.98
CA ASP A 95 -1.36 8.83 -0.65
C ASP A 95 -1.54 10.34 -0.43
N GLY A 96 -1.14 11.18 -1.39
CA GLY A 96 -1.30 12.63 -1.32
C GLY A 96 -0.11 13.38 -0.68
N ALA A 97 1.07 12.76 -0.58
CA ALA A 97 2.24 13.38 0.05
C ALA A 97 2.65 14.76 -0.53
N LEU A 98 2.33 15.02 -1.80
CA LEU A 98 2.60 16.30 -2.48
C LEU A 98 1.41 17.27 -2.46
N ASP A 99 0.24 16.86 -1.97
CA ASP A 99 -0.92 17.73 -1.78
C ASP A 99 -0.74 18.60 -0.54
N GLU A 100 -0.17 18.05 0.53
CA GLU A 100 0.07 18.73 1.81
C GLU A 100 1.53 19.22 1.97
N GLY A 101 2.47 18.62 1.23
CA GLY A 101 3.90 18.84 1.39
C GLY A 101 4.65 19.17 0.09
N GLY A 102 5.92 19.52 0.24
CA GLY A 102 6.84 19.76 -0.87
C GLY A 102 7.65 18.52 -1.26
N ILE A 103 8.39 18.63 -2.37
CA ILE A 103 9.29 17.56 -2.82
C ILE A 103 10.38 17.22 -1.80
N ASP A 104 10.83 18.20 -1.00
CA ASP A 104 11.83 17.95 0.04
C ASP A 104 11.26 17.13 1.20
N ALA A 105 9.99 17.35 1.55
CA ALA A 105 9.30 16.53 2.55
C ALA A 105 9.10 15.09 2.04
N LEU A 106 8.70 14.92 0.77
CA LEU A 106 8.60 13.60 0.14
C LEU A 106 9.95 12.89 0.12
N ALA A 107 11.02 13.58 -0.27
CA ALA A 107 12.36 13.00 -0.31
C ALA A 107 12.88 12.62 1.09
N GLY A 108 12.63 13.48 2.09
CA GLY A 108 12.96 13.21 3.48
C GLY A 108 12.27 11.95 4.03
N ARG A 109 11.00 11.72 3.68
CA ARG A 109 10.25 10.49 4.04
C ARG A 109 10.83 9.22 3.42
N LEU A 110 11.58 9.34 2.32
CA LEU A 110 12.23 8.24 1.61
C LEU A 110 13.71 8.10 2.00
N GLY A 111 14.23 8.92 2.91
CA GLY A 111 15.65 8.91 3.30
C GLY A 111 16.61 9.37 2.20
N VAL A 112 16.14 10.12 1.20
CA VAL A 112 16.95 10.58 0.07
C VAL A 112 16.88 12.10 -0.11
N SER A 113 17.86 12.68 -0.83
CA SER A 113 17.78 14.10 -1.22
C SER A 113 16.79 14.31 -2.36
N SER A 114 16.14 15.48 -2.41
CA SER A 114 15.21 15.83 -3.49
C SER A 114 15.88 15.86 -4.88
N ARG A 115 17.17 16.22 -4.95
CA ARG A 115 17.97 16.13 -6.18
C ARG A 115 18.14 14.68 -6.65
N HIS A 116 18.41 13.75 -5.72
CA HIS A 116 18.53 12.35 -6.06
C HIS A 116 17.18 11.77 -6.49
N LEU A 117 16.10 12.09 -5.78
CA LEU A 117 14.76 11.63 -6.11
C LEU A 117 14.31 12.07 -7.52
N ARG A 118 14.57 13.33 -7.90
CA ARG A 118 14.29 13.82 -9.27
C ARG A 118 15.02 13.00 -10.32
N ARG A 119 16.32 12.77 -10.11
CA ARG A 119 17.13 11.96 -11.03
C ARG A 119 16.56 10.55 -11.19
N LEU A 120 16.18 9.90 -10.08
CA LEU A 120 15.56 8.57 -10.13
C LEU A 120 14.25 8.57 -10.93
N PHE A 121 13.41 9.59 -10.73
CA PHE A 121 12.16 9.74 -11.48
C PHE A 121 12.38 9.97 -12.97
N ASP A 122 13.37 10.78 -13.34
CA ASP A 122 13.73 11.00 -14.74
C ASP A 122 14.32 9.73 -15.37
N ASP A 123 15.20 9.02 -14.65
CA ASP A 123 15.84 7.79 -15.12
C ASP A 123 14.85 6.62 -15.29
N HIS A 124 13.85 6.49 -14.40
CA HIS A 124 12.93 5.36 -14.38
C HIS A 124 11.57 5.62 -15.06
N LEU A 125 11.05 6.86 -15.00
CA LEU A 125 9.73 7.23 -15.51
C LEU A 125 9.79 8.28 -16.62
N GLY A 126 10.94 8.92 -16.85
CA GLY A 126 11.07 10.04 -17.79
C GLY A 126 10.31 11.30 -17.35
N ALA A 127 9.91 11.39 -16.08
CA ALA A 127 9.08 12.49 -15.58
C ALA A 127 9.36 12.78 -14.10
N SER A 128 9.46 14.06 -13.75
CA SER A 128 9.68 14.49 -12.37
C SER A 128 8.52 14.10 -11.41
N PRO A 129 8.78 13.98 -10.09
CA PRO A 129 7.73 13.70 -9.09
C PRO A 129 6.56 14.70 -9.13
N ILE A 130 6.87 15.97 -9.37
CA ILE A 130 5.87 17.04 -9.46
C ILE A 130 4.99 16.85 -10.71
N SER A 131 5.58 16.46 -11.84
CA SER A 131 4.84 16.18 -13.07
C SER A 131 3.91 14.97 -12.93
N VAL A 132 4.35 13.93 -12.22
CA VAL A 132 3.52 12.75 -11.92
C VAL A 132 2.34 13.15 -11.03
N ALA A 133 2.57 13.90 -9.95
CA ALA A 133 1.50 14.39 -9.10
C ALA A 133 0.51 15.30 -9.86
N LEU A 134 1.02 16.23 -10.67
CA LEU A 134 0.18 17.10 -11.49
C LEU A 134 -0.71 16.30 -12.45
N THR A 135 -0.17 15.28 -13.09
CA THR A 135 -0.91 14.40 -14.00
C THR A 135 -2.05 13.69 -13.26
N ARG A 136 -1.79 13.18 -12.05
CA ARG A 136 -2.81 12.55 -11.19
C ARG A 136 -3.92 13.54 -10.79
N ARG A 137 -3.55 14.74 -10.35
CA ARG A 137 -4.53 15.82 -10.03
C ARG A 137 -5.43 16.13 -11.22
N LEU A 138 -4.85 16.23 -12.41
CA LEU A 138 -5.61 16.44 -13.64
C LEU A 138 -6.53 15.25 -13.96
N HIS A 139 -6.06 14.01 -13.83
CA HIS A 139 -6.94 12.84 -14.02
C HIS A 139 -8.13 12.83 -13.06
N PHE A 140 -7.88 13.17 -11.78
CA PHE A 140 -8.95 13.28 -10.79
C PHE A 140 -9.91 14.42 -11.12
N ALA A 141 -9.42 15.61 -11.46
CA ALA A 141 -10.27 16.74 -11.88
C ALA A 141 -11.13 16.39 -13.10
N ARG A 142 -10.55 15.73 -14.11
CA ARG A 142 -11.28 15.26 -15.30
C ARG A 142 -12.38 14.27 -14.92
N ARG A 143 -12.14 13.43 -13.92
CA ARG A 143 -13.14 12.51 -13.39
C ARG A 143 -14.29 13.25 -12.71
N LEU A 144 -13.99 14.19 -11.82
CA LEU A 144 -15.00 15.03 -11.15
C LEU A 144 -15.86 15.80 -12.16
N LEU A 145 -15.27 16.32 -13.24
CA LEU A 145 -16.00 17.01 -14.31
C LEU A 145 -16.97 16.11 -15.08
N ARG A 146 -16.69 14.80 -15.14
CA ARG A 146 -17.53 13.84 -15.85
C ARG A 146 -18.59 13.19 -14.98
N GLU A 147 -18.28 12.97 -13.71
CA GLU A 147 -19.13 12.20 -12.78
C GLU A 147 -19.98 13.10 -11.88
N THR A 148 -19.62 14.38 -11.69
CA THR A 148 -20.26 15.24 -10.69
C THR A 148 -20.77 16.58 -11.25
N ALA A 149 -21.70 17.19 -10.51
CA ALA A 149 -22.19 18.56 -10.75
C ALA A 149 -21.43 19.64 -9.97
N LEU A 150 -20.27 19.31 -9.37
CA LEU A 150 -19.52 20.27 -8.55
C LEU A 150 -19.14 21.53 -9.32
N PRO A 151 -19.18 22.72 -8.70
CA PRO A 151 -18.63 23.93 -9.30
C PRO A 151 -17.16 23.77 -9.68
N MET A 152 -16.69 24.49 -10.71
CA MET A 152 -15.31 24.38 -11.18
C MET A 152 -14.28 24.70 -10.09
N THR A 153 -14.61 25.63 -9.19
CA THR A 153 -13.81 25.95 -8.01
C THR A 153 -13.61 24.75 -7.10
N GLU A 154 -14.71 24.06 -6.75
CA GLU A 154 -14.64 22.86 -5.92
C GLU A 154 -13.88 21.75 -6.64
N VAL A 155 -14.12 21.50 -7.94
CA VAL A 155 -13.32 20.54 -8.74
C VAL A 155 -11.82 20.80 -8.64
N ALA A 156 -11.39 22.06 -8.73
CA ALA A 156 -9.98 22.42 -8.64
C ALA A 156 -9.41 22.10 -7.25
N PHE A 157 -10.12 22.50 -6.18
CA PHE A 157 -9.68 22.27 -4.80
C PHE A 157 -9.71 20.78 -4.42
N SER A 158 -10.78 20.06 -4.75
CA SER A 158 -10.90 18.61 -4.58
C SER A 158 -9.76 17.84 -5.24
N ALA A 159 -9.27 18.35 -6.37
CA ALA A 159 -8.15 17.78 -7.10
C ALA A 159 -6.76 18.22 -6.60
N GLY A 160 -6.67 18.94 -5.48
CA GLY A 160 -5.39 19.33 -4.88
C GLY A 160 -4.73 20.55 -5.55
N PHE A 161 -5.48 21.37 -6.29
CA PHE A 161 -4.98 22.66 -6.76
C PHE A 161 -5.25 23.75 -5.74
N SER A 162 -4.26 24.61 -5.47
CA SER A 162 -4.42 25.74 -4.55
C SER A 162 -5.19 26.93 -5.13
N SER A 163 -5.50 26.93 -6.44
CA SER A 163 -6.33 27.97 -7.06
C SER A 163 -6.95 27.49 -8.37
N LEU A 164 -8.12 28.04 -8.69
CA LEU A 164 -8.80 27.81 -9.96
C LEU A 164 -7.95 28.21 -11.17
N ARG A 165 -7.19 29.31 -11.06
CA ARG A 165 -6.31 29.80 -12.15
C ARG A 165 -5.24 28.77 -12.51
N ARG A 166 -4.50 28.26 -11.51
CA ARG A 166 -3.46 27.23 -11.74
C ARG A 166 -4.03 25.94 -12.32
N PHE A 167 -5.23 25.55 -11.89
CA PHE A 167 -5.95 24.43 -12.46
C PHE A 167 -6.25 24.66 -13.95
N ASN A 168 -6.87 25.79 -14.29
CA ASN A 168 -7.22 26.10 -15.68
C ASN A 168 -5.98 26.13 -16.58
N ASP A 169 -4.90 26.77 -16.15
CA ASP A 169 -3.64 26.86 -16.91
C ASP A 169 -3.04 25.46 -17.16
N ALA A 170 -2.96 24.63 -16.12
CA ALA A 170 -2.44 23.26 -16.22
C ALA A 170 -3.32 22.35 -17.08
N ALA A 171 -4.64 22.45 -16.91
CA ALA A 171 -5.62 21.66 -17.63
C ALA A 171 -5.66 22.02 -19.12
N LEU A 172 -5.61 23.32 -19.47
CA LEU A 172 -5.54 23.75 -20.86
C LEU A 172 -4.26 23.25 -21.53
N LYS A 173 -3.11 23.36 -20.84
CA LYS A 173 -1.82 22.86 -21.34
C LYS A 173 -1.83 21.34 -21.57
N ALA A 174 -2.43 20.58 -20.65
CA ALA A 174 -2.43 19.12 -20.70
C ALA A 174 -3.51 18.54 -21.63
N TRP A 175 -4.73 19.06 -21.59
CA TRP A 175 -5.87 18.51 -22.34
C TRP A 175 -6.08 19.18 -23.70
N ARG A 176 -5.46 20.35 -23.94
CA ARG A 176 -5.62 21.16 -25.16
C ARG A 176 -7.05 21.62 -25.44
N ILE A 177 -7.92 21.54 -24.44
CA ILE A 177 -9.30 22.02 -24.45
C ILE A 177 -9.61 22.65 -23.10
N ALA A 178 -10.58 23.58 -23.07
CA ALA A 178 -11.02 24.20 -21.83
C ALA A 178 -11.62 23.15 -20.87
N PRO A 179 -11.39 23.23 -19.55
CA PRO A 179 -12.00 22.32 -18.57
C PRO A 179 -13.53 22.25 -18.65
N THR A 180 -14.19 23.36 -18.99
CA THR A 180 -15.64 23.41 -19.20
C THR A 180 -16.12 22.51 -20.33
N ALA A 181 -15.32 22.35 -21.39
CA ALA A 181 -15.64 21.47 -22.52
C ALA A 181 -15.51 19.97 -22.17
N VAL A 182 -14.78 19.63 -21.11
CA VAL A 182 -14.64 18.25 -20.60
C VAL A 182 -15.88 17.81 -19.83
N ARG A 183 -16.65 18.76 -19.28
CA ARG A 183 -17.85 18.49 -18.50
C ARG A 183 -18.95 17.91 -19.38
N ARG A 184 -19.53 16.78 -18.97
CA ARG A 184 -20.74 16.23 -19.60
C ARG A 184 -21.97 17.00 -19.10
N ARG A 185 -22.95 17.20 -19.99
CA ARG A 185 -24.06 18.15 -19.80
C ARG A 185 -25.07 17.79 -18.71
N GLU A 186 -25.15 16.55 -18.25
CA GLU A 186 -26.05 16.18 -17.14
C GLU A 186 -25.40 15.15 -16.20
N PRO A 187 -24.77 15.59 -15.10
CA PRO A 187 -24.55 14.75 -13.94
C PRO A 187 -25.91 14.49 -13.28
N SER A 188 -26.18 13.23 -12.92
CA SER A 188 -27.29 12.87 -12.03
C SER A 188 -27.20 13.73 -10.77
N ARG A 189 -28.17 14.63 -10.56
CA ARG A 189 -28.31 15.38 -9.31
C ARG A 189 -28.88 14.45 -8.26
N ALA A 190 -28.04 13.63 -7.64
CA ALA A 190 -28.35 13.14 -6.30
C ALA A 190 -28.38 14.38 -5.39
N ARG A 191 -29.57 14.76 -4.89
CA ARG A 191 -29.71 15.95 -4.03
C ARG A 191 -28.86 15.74 -2.77
N GLY A 192 -27.84 16.56 -2.58
CA GLY A 192 -27.01 16.59 -1.37
C GLY A 192 -25.84 15.59 -1.31
N ALA A 193 -25.61 14.79 -2.35
CA ALA A 193 -24.52 13.81 -2.37
C ALA A 193 -23.70 13.87 -3.67
N ILE A 194 -22.42 13.54 -3.54
CA ILE A 194 -21.45 13.41 -4.61
C ILE A 194 -21.25 11.92 -4.85
N GLU A 195 -21.59 11.43 -6.05
CA GLU A 195 -21.34 10.05 -6.46
C GLU A 195 -20.10 9.96 -7.37
N LEU A 196 -19.27 8.94 -7.12
CA LEU A 196 -18.00 8.70 -7.78
C LEU A 196 -17.77 7.21 -8.05
N THR A 197 -17.45 6.84 -9.29
CA THR A 197 -17.17 5.45 -9.70
C THR A 197 -15.69 5.06 -9.57
N LEU A 198 -15.35 4.24 -8.57
CA LEU A 198 -14.01 3.72 -8.30
C LEU A 198 -13.74 2.41 -9.02
N GLY A 199 -13.02 2.47 -10.15
CA GLY A 199 -12.62 1.28 -10.91
C GLY A 199 -11.65 0.37 -10.15
N TYR A 200 -11.80 -0.93 -10.37
CA TYR A 200 -10.88 -2.00 -9.92
C TYR A 200 -10.58 -2.96 -11.08
N ARG A 201 -9.51 -3.76 -10.94
CA ARG A 201 -9.22 -4.86 -11.86
C ARG A 201 -10.03 -6.09 -11.47
N GLU A 202 -10.68 -6.76 -12.42
CA GLU A 202 -11.34 -8.04 -12.16
C GLU A 202 -10.33 -9.20 -12.09
N PRO A 203 -10.64 -10.30 -11.38
CA PRO A 203 -11.85 -10.50 -10.55
C PRO A 203 -11.81 -9.77 -9.20
N PHE A 204 -12.98 -9.53 -8.62
CA PHE A 204 -13.16 -8.86 -7.32
C PHE A 204 -14.26 -9.51 -6.48
N ASP A 205 -13.90 -10.13 -5.36
CA ASP A 205 -14.81 -10.86 -4.48
C ASP A 205 -15.43 -9.92 -3.43
N TRP A 206 -16.37 -9.07 -3.88
CA TRP A 206 -17.09 -8.13 -3.02
C TRP A 206 -17.79 -8.79 -1.82
N PRO A 207 -18.47 -9.95 -1.98
CA PRO A 207 -19.04 -10.66 -0.83
C PRO A 207 -18.01 -11.04 0.23
N ALA A 208 -16.77 -11.44 -0.15
CA ALA A 208 -15.70 -11.72 0.81
C ALA A 208 -15.31 -10.50 1.64
N ILE A 209 -15.13 -9.35 0.96
CA ILE A 209 -14.80 -8.07 1.59
C ILE A 209 -15.88 -7.70 2.60
N LEU A 210 -17.16 -7.73 2.20
CA LEU A 210 -18.25 -7.39 3.09
C LEU A 210 -18.40 -8.37 4.25
N ALA A 211 -18.20 -9.67 4.02
CA ALA A 211 -18.20 -10.66 5.10
C ALA A 211 -17.09 -10.38 6.13
N PHE A 212 -15.89 -10.04 5.65
CA PHE A 212 -14.76 -9.66 6.50
C PHE A 212 -15.06 -8.42 7.35
N LEU A 213 -15.58 -7.37 6.71
CA LEU A 213 -15.91 -6.09 7.37
C LEU A 213 -17.09 -6.24 8.33
N ARG A 214 -18.14 -6.97 7.96
CA ARG A 214 -19.31 -7.22 8.81
C ARG A 214 -18.95 -7.93 10.10
N ALA A 215 -18.04 -8.90 10.07
CA ALA A 215 -17.57 -9.57 11.28
C ALA A 215 -16.79 -8.64 12.23
N ARG A 216 -16.29 -7.51 11.73
CA ARG A 216 -15.39 -6.57 12.41
C ARG A 216 -15.97 -5.17 12.59
N ALA A 217 -17.23 -4.96 12.19
CA ALA A 217 -17.88 -3.66 12.21
C ALA A 217 -17.91 -3.09 13.64
N ILE A 218 -17.52 -1.82 13.79
CA ILE A 218 -17.68 -1.11 15.05
C ILE A 218 -19.09 -0.50 15.09
N ALA A 219 -19.88 -0.91 16.09
CA ALA A 219 -21.16 -0.28 16.37
C ALA A 219 -20.98 1.22 16.64
N GLY A 220 -21.77 2.06 15.96
CA GLY A 220 -21.65 3.52 16.00
C GLY A 220 -20.78 4.11 14.88
N ILE A 221 -20.00 3.30 14.16
CA ILE A 221 -19.13 3.76 13.06
C ILE A 221 -19.43 3.08 11.73
N GLU A 222 -19.73 1.79 11.72
CA GLU A 222 -19.84 1.01 10.48
C GLU A 222 -21.15 0.22 10.45
N VAL A 223 -21.83 0.28 9.31
CA VAL A 223 -23.04 -0.50 9.03
C VAL A 223 -22.88 -1.17 7.67
N ILE A 224 -23.11 -2.48 7.63
CA ILE A 224 -23.08 -3.26 6.38
C ILE A 224 -24.43 -3.95 6.21
N GLU A 225 -25.22 -3.46 5.25
CA GLU A 225 -26.56 -3.94 4.92
C GLU A 225 -26.60 -4.44 3.48
N GLY A 226 -27.00 -5.69 3.26
CA GLY A 226 -26.95 -6.30 1.94
C GLY A 226 -25.54 -6.23 1.34
N ASP A 227 -25.43 -5.60 0.18
CA ASP A 227 -24.21 -5.34 -0.58
C ASP A 227 -23.64 -3.92 -0.39
N VAL A 228 -24.12 -3.18 0.61
CA VAL A 228 -23.76 -1.78 0.87
C VAL A 228 -22.94 -1.66 2.15
N TYR A 229 -21.80 -0.99 2.05
CA TYR A 229 -20.99 -0.56 3.20
C TYR A 229 -21.25 0.92 3.49
N ARG A 230 -21.56 1.26 4.74
CA ARG A 230 -21.63 2.64 5.21
C ARG A 230 -20.72 2.84 6.40
N ARG A 231 -20.11 4.03 6.48
CA ARG A 231 -19.41 4.45 7.69
C ARG A 231 -19.52 5.94 7.94
N SER A 232 -19.48 6.32 9.22
CA SER A 232 -19.27 7.70 9.64
C SER A 232 -17.80 8.10 9.48
N ILE A 233 -17.58 9.33 9.06
CA ILE A 233 -16.27 9.91 8.78
C ILE A 233 -16.22 11.36 9.25
N ARG A 234 -15.01 11.87 9.46
CA ARG A 234 -14.77 13.27 9.80
C ARG A 234 -13.52 13.78 9.09
N PHE A 235 -13.66 14.88 8.35
CA PHE A 235 -12.59 15.59 7.63
C PHE A 235 -12.79 17.09 7.77
N GLY A 236 -11.71 17.86 7.93
CA GLY A 236 -11.78 19.32 7.93
C GLY A 236 -12.73 19.94 8.99
N GLY A 237 -13.11 19.18 10.02
CA GLY A 237 -14.14 19.56 11.00
C GLY A 237 -15.57 19.15 10.63
N THR A 238 -15.82 18.84 9.36
CA THR A 238 -17.07 18.28 8.84
C THR A 238 -17.19 16.80 9.18
N SER A 239 -18.38 16.37 9.58
CA SER A 239 -18.68 14.95 9.82
C SER A 239 -19.88 14.52 8.98
N GLY A 240 -19.94 13.24 8.64
CA GLY A 240 -21.03 12.69 7.83
C GLY A 240 -20.79 11.23 7.51
N VAL A 241 -21.57 10.67 6.59
CA VAL A 241 -21.53 9.24 6.24
C VAL A 241 -21.14 9.06 4.79
N VAL A 242 -20.20 8.15 4.53
CA VAL A 242 -19.95 7.67 3.18
C VAL A 242 -20.61 6.32 2.98
N GLU A 243 -21.08 6.10 1.76
CA GLU A 243 -21.66 4.85 1.31
C GLU A 243 -20.86 4.29 0.13
N VAL A 244 -20.61 2.98 0.13
CA VAL A 244 -19.94 2.28 -0.95
C VAL A 244 -20.72 1.03 -1.34
N ARG A 245 -21.01 0.90 -2.63
CA ARG A 245 -21.77 -0.20 -3.23
C ARG A 245 -21.21 -0.57 -4.61
N PRO A 246 -21.49 -1.77 -5.15
CA PRO A 246 -21.17 -2.08 -6.54
C PRO A 246 -21.84 -1.10 -7.52
N SER A 247 -21.14 -0.72 -8.61
CA SER A 247 -21.69 0.20 -9.61
C SER A 247 -22.78 -0.42 -10.49
N GLY A 248 -22.92 -1.74 -10.52
CA GLY A 248 -23.91 -2.49 -11.32
C GLY A 248 -23.67 -2.52 -12.84
N SER A 249 -22.88 -1.58 -13.39
CA SER A 249 -22.70 -1.38 -14.84
C SER A 249 -21.26 -1.47 -15.34
N ALA A 250 -20.28 -1.55 -14.43
CA ALA A 250 -18.86 -1.60 -14.73
C ALA A 250 -18.10 -2.29 -13.58
N PRO A 251 -16.86 -2.78 -13.79
CA PRO A 251 -15.98 -3.30 -12.74
C PRO A 251 -15.48 -2.16 -11.83
N ALA A 252 -16.40 -1.63 -11.04
CA ALA A 252 -16.20 -0.49 -10.18
C ALA A 252 -17.15 -0.49 -8.97
N LEU A 253 -16.74 0.22 -7.93
CA LEU A 253 -17.60 0.58 -6.80
C LEU A 253 -18.13 2.01 -6.98
N CYS A 254 -19.37 2.26 -6.64
CA CYS A 254 -19.91 3.61 -6.46
C CYS A 254 -19.65 4.06 -5.03
N LEU A 255 -18.92 5.17 -4.86
CA LEU A 255 -18.76 5.89 -3.62
C LEU A 255 -19.73 7.08 -3.61
N SER A 256 -20.54 7.19 -2.57
CA SER A 256 -21.37 8.36 -2.29
C SER A 256 -20.86 9.06 -1.03
N ALA A 257 -20.69 10.38 -1.11
CA ALA A 257 -20.28 11.23 0.01
C ALA A 257 -21.13 12.51 0.05
N PRO A 258 -21.45 13.06 1.24
CA PRO A 258 -22.12 14.34 1.37
C PRO A 258 -21.39 15.47 0.63
N ILE A 259 -22.14 16.44 0.10
CA ILE A 259 -21.57 17.52 -0.72
C ILE A 259 -20.60 18.42 0.05
N GLU A 260 -20.75 18.48 1.36
CA GLU A 260 -19.88 19.19 2.30
C GLU A 260 -18.45 18.66 2.28
N PHE A 261 -18.25 17.42 1.84
CA PHE A 261 -16.93 16.81 1.68
C PHE A 261 -16.29 17.08 0.31
N ALA A 262 -16.83 18.00 -0.50
CA ALA A 262 -16.29 18.31 -1.83
C ALA A 262 -14.75 18.50 -1.79
N ARG A 263 -14.24 19.27 -0.82
CA ARG A 263 -12.80 19.56 -0.70
C ARG A 263 -11.96 18.38 -0.23
N ASP A 264 -12.57 17.43 0.46
CA ASP A 264 -11.91 16.26 1.03
C ASP A 264 -12.04 15.00 0.15
N LEU A 265 -12.72 15.10 -1.00
CA LEU A 265 -12.97 13.96 -1.90
C LEU A 265 -11.71 13.19 -2.29
N GLY A 266 -10.59 13.88 -2.51
CA GLY A 266 -9.33 13.21 -2.82
C GLY A 266 -8.90 12.24 -1.72
N ALA A 267 -8.96 12.69 -0.46
CA ALA A 267 -8.62 11.88 0.71
C ALA A 267 -9.62 10.74 0.94
N ILE A 268 -10.92 11.03 0.81
CA ILE A 268 -12.00 10.03 0.93
C ILE A 268 -11.81 8.94 -0.12
N VAL A 269 -11.58 9.31 -1.39
CA VAL A 269 -11.34 8.35 -2.47
C VAL A 269 -10.12 7.48 -2.16
N ARG A 270 -9.00 8.05 -1.69
CA ARG A 270 -7.81 7.27 -1.31
C ARG A 270 -8.11 6.28 -0.19
N GLN A 271 -8.79 6.71 0.87
CA GLN A 271 -9.18 5.83 1.98
C GLN A 271 -10.13 4.73 1.53
N THR A 272 -11.11 5.04 0.68
CA THR A 272 -12.00 4.03 0.08
C THR A 272 -11.23 3.02 -0.75
N ARG A 273 -10.31 3.48 -1.63
CA ARG A 273 -9.48 2.59 -2.45
C ARG A 273 -8.62 1.67 -1.61
N ARG A 274 -8.02 2.17 -0.52
CA ARG A 274 -7.22 1.41 0.44
C ARG A 274 -8.06 0.39 1.21
N LEU A 275 -9.19 0.81 1.77
CA LEU A 275 -10.08 -0.05 2.55
C LEU A 275 -10.52 -1.28 1.75
N PHE A 276 -10.80 -1.10 0.46
CA PHE A 276 -11.27 -2.16 -0.42
C PHE A 276 -10.21 -2.77 -1.34
N ASP A 277 -8.94 -2.33 -1.23
CA ASP A 277 -7.81 -2.84 -2.00
C ASP A 277 -8.07 -2.83 -3.52
N LEU A 278 -8.61 -1.70 -4.02
CA LEU A 278 -9.08 -1.57 -5.41
C LEU A 278 -7.94 -1.52 -6.42
N ASP A 279 -6.74 -1.17 -5.97
CA ASP A 279 -5.54 -1.00 -6.79
C ASP A 279 -4.76 -2.30 -7.01
N ALA A 280 -5.11 -3.40 -6.32
CA ALA A 280 -4.46 -4.69 -6.50
C ALA A 280 -4.57 -5.21 -7.95
N ASP A 281 -3.56 -5.98 -8.36
CA ASP A 281 -3.55 -6.74 -9.60
C ASP A 281 -3.76 -8.22 -9.31
N PRO A 282 -5.03 -8.70 -9.33
CA PRO A 282 -5.34 -10.08 -8.96
C PRO A 282 -4.70 -11.10 -9.92
N ALA A 283 -4.41 -10.73 -11.17
CA ALA A 283 -3.75 -11.61 -12.12
C ALA A 283 -2.28 -11.81 -11.74
N ALA A 284 -1.54 -10.71 -11.52
CA ALA A 284 -0.13 -10.78 -11.12
C ALA A 284 0.06 -11.50 -9.77
N ILE A 285 -0.83 -11.25 -8.81
CA ILE A 285 -0.82 -11.93 -7.51
C ILE A 285 -1.12 -13.42 -7.68
N GLY A 286 -2.15 -13.75 -8.47
CA GLY A 286 -2.53 -15.12 -8.76
C GLY A 286 -1.38 -15.91 -9.39
N ASP A 287 -0.78 -15.39 -10.46
CA ASP A 287 0.32 -16.02 -11.21
C ASP A 287 1.55 -16.32 -10.34
N ALA A 288 1.83 -15.46 -9.36
CA ALA A 288 2.90 -15.70 -8.40
C ALA A 288 2.56 -16.83 -7.43
N LEU A 289 1.35 -16.79 -6.84
CA LEU A 289 0.96 -17.70 -5.75
C LEU A 289 0.58 -19.11 -6.22
N ILE A 290 0.12 -19.28 -7.47
CA ILE A 290 -0.20 -20.61 -8.02
C ILE A 290 1.02 -21.53 -8.16
N ARG A 291 2.24 -21.01 -7.99
CA ARG A 291 3.48 -21.81 -7.97
C ARG A 291 3.57 -22.71 -6.75
N ASP A 292 2.91 -22.35 -5.65
CA ASP A 292 2.73 -23.23 -4.49
C ASP A 292 1.49 -24.11 -4.72
N PRO A 293 1.61 -25.46 -4.76
CA PRO A 293 0.47 -26.34 -5.02
C PRO A 293 -0.71 -26.18 -4.06
N ARG A 294 -0.45 -25.85 -2.79
CA ARG A 294 -1.49 -25.66 -1.76
C ARG A 294 -2.26 -24.37 -2.05
N LEU A 295 -1.55 -23.29 -2.35
CA LEU A 295 -2.17 -22.02 -2.71
C LEU A 295 -2.84 -22.07 -4.08
N ALA A 296 -2.31 -22.82 -5.05
CA ALA A 296 -2.87 -22.95 -6.39
C ALA A 296 -4.34 -23.35 -6.38
N ARG A 297 -4.71 -24.34 -5.53
CA ARG A 297 -6.09 -24.76 -5.35
C ARG A 297 -6.95 -23.63 -4.75
N LEU A 298 -6.43 -22.91 -3.76
CA LEU A 298 -7.17 -21.85 -3.06
C LEU A 298 -7.39 -20.63 -3.95
N VAL A 299 -6.36 -20.21 -4.68
CA VAL A 299 -6.39 -19.10 -5.64
C VAL A 299 -7.41 -19.39 -6.75
N ARG A 300 -7.38 -20.58 -7.34
CA ARG A 300 -8.37 -20.97 -8.36
C ARG A 300 -9.81 -20.98 -7.83
N LYS A 301 -10.01 -21.37 -6.56
CA LYS A 301 -11.34 -21.37 -5.93
C LYS A 301 -11.87 -19.96 -5.71
N ARG A 302 -11.01 -18.99 -5.36
CA ARG A 302 -11.39 -17.60 -5.09
C ARG A 302 -10.35 -16.61 -5.67
N PRO A 303 -10.37 -16.38 -6.98
CA PRO A 303 -9.34 -15.56 -7.63
C PRO A 303 -9.52 -14.05 -7.35
N GLY A 304 -10.71 -13.63 -6.93
CA GLY A 304 -11.03 -12.24 -6.62
C GLY A 304 -10.76 -11.81 -5.17
N LEU A 305 -10.15 -12.67 -4.34
CA LEU A 305 -9.82 -12.29 -2.96
C LEU A 305 -8.86 -11.10 -2.91
N ARG A 306 -9.04 -10.27 -1.88
CA ARG A 306 -8.30 -9.04 -1.63
C ARG A 306 -7.80 -9.00 -0.20
N VAL A 307 -6.93 -8.04 0.10
CA VAL A 307 -6.56 -7.70 1.48
C VAL A 307 -7.40 -6.51 1.93
N PRO A 308 -8.55 -6.68 2.61
CA PRO A 308 -9.29 -5.55 3.16
C PRO A 308 -8.37 -4.68 4.01
N GLY A 309 -8.23 -3.40 3.64
CA GLY A 309 -7.31 -2.48 4.27
C GLY A 309 -7.89 -1.81 5.50
N ALA A 310 -7.54 -0.54 5.69
CA ALA A 310 -8.05 0.32 6.75
C ALA A 310 -8.57 1.64 6.17
N TRP A 311 -9.59 2.20 6.81
CA TRP A 311 -10.00 3.58 6.57
C TRP A 311 -9.00 4.57 7.16
N ASP A 312 -8.65 4.36 8.43
CA ASP A 312 -7.65 5.11 9.17
C ASP A 312 -6.61 4.13 9.75
N PRO A 313 -5.30 4.35 9.51
CA PRO A 313 -4.24 3.49 10.03
C PRO A 313 -4.21 3.38 11.56
N PHE A 314 -4.47 4.47 12.27
CA PHE A 314 -4.46 4.49 13.73
C PHE A 314 -5.65 3.70 14.30
N GLU A 315 -6.85 3.91 13.76
CA GLU A 315 -8.05 3.13 14.06
C GLU A 315 -7.79 1.63 13.94
N LEU A 316 -7.20 1.18 12.82
CA LEU A 316 -6.89 -0.23 12.64
C LEU A 316 -5.82 -0.73 13.62
N ALA A 317 -4.78 0.07 13.92
CA ALA A 317 -3.79 -0.32 14.90
C ALA A 317 -4.39 -0.52 16.29
N ILE A 318 -5.28 0.36 16.73
CA ILE A 318 -6.01 0.16 17.99
C ILE A 318 -6.87 -1.09 17.94
N ARG A 319 -7.59 -1.35 16.83
CA ARG A 319 -8.35 -2.61 16.66
C ARG A 319 -7.44 -3.86 16.76
N ALA A 320 -6.22 -3.79 16.21
CA ALA A 320 -5.26 -4.89 16.27
C ALA A 320 -4.78 -5.16 17.71
N ILE A 321 -4.53 -4.12 18.50
CA ILE A 321 -4.16 -4.23 19.92
C ILE A 321 -5.34 -4.77 20.75
N LEU A 322 -6.56 -4.28 20.50
CA LEU A 322 -7.77 -4.77 21.14
C LEU A 322 -8.05 -6.24 20.82
N GLY A 323 -7.67 -6.69 19.63
CA GLY A 323 -7.84 -8.07 19.18
C GLY A 323 -6.80 -9.07 19.70
N GLN A 324 -5.77 -8.62 20.43
CA GLN A 324 -4.76 -9.51 20.99
C GLN A 324 -5.39 -10.51 21.97
N GLN A 325 -5.20 -11.80 21.70
CA GLN A 325 -5.63 -12.93 22.55
C GLN A 325 -7.14 -13.02 22.79
N VAL A 326 -7.97 -12.43 21.93
CA VAL A 326 -9.44 -12.49 22.02
C VAL A 326 -10.07 -12.88 20.69
N SER A 327 -11.34 -13.27 20.72
CA SER A 327 -12.09 -13.52 19.48
C SER A 327 -12.34 -12.22 18.70
N VAL A 328 -12.61 -12.34 17.39
CA VAL A 328 -12.96 -11.19 16.55
C VAL A 328 -14.17 -10.43 17.11
N LYS A 329 -15.22 -11.14 17.55
CA LYS A 329 -16.41 -10.53 18.19
C LYS A 329 -16.06 -9.81 19.49
N GLY A 330 -15.16 -10.38 20.30
CA GLY A 330 -14.64 -9.73 21.51
C GLY A 330 -13.89 -8.44 21.21
N ALA A 331 -13.01 -8.46 20.20
CA ALA A 331 -12.27 -7.28 19.74
C ALA A 331 -13.22 -6.15 19.27
N SER A 332 -14.20 -6.48 18.42
CA SER A 332 -15.21 -5.51 17.94
C SER A 332 -16.04 -4.92 19.09
N THR A 333 -16.34 -5.72 20.11
CA THR A 333 -17.06 -5.26 21.31
C THR A 333 -16.24 -4.26 22.12
N LEU A 334 -14.95 -4.55 22.34
CA LEU A 334 -14.03 -3.61 23.01
C LEU A 334 -13.87 -2.32 22.21
N ALA A 335 -13.75 -2.42 20.88
CA ALA A 335 -13.64 -1.25 20.01
C ALA A 335 -14.89 -0.37 20.06
N ALA A 336 -16.10 -0.97 20.06
CA ALA A 336 -17.35 -0.23 20.23
C ALA A 336 -17.44 0.47 21.59
N ARG A 337 -16.96 -0.15 22.67
CA ARG A 337 -16.90 0.49 24.00
C ARG A 337 -15.93 1.67 24.02
N LEU A 338 -14.75 1.52 23.43
CA LEU A 338 -13.75 2.58 23.31
C LEU A 338 -14.32 3.77 22.52
N VAL A 339 -14.97 3.51 21.39
CA VAL A 339 -15.60 4.55 20.55
C VAL A 339 -16.77 5.20 21.27
N ARG A 340 -17.59 4.45 22.01
CA ARG A 340 -18.67 5.03 22.80
C ARG A 340 -18.15 5.97 23.89
N ALA A 341 -17.03 5.62 24.53
CA ALA A 341 -16.43 6.41 25.59
C ALA A 341 -15.70 7.65 25.06
N LEU A 342 -14.96 7.53 23.95
CA LEU A 342 -13.98 8.53 23.51
C LEU A 342 -14.26 9.12 22.12
N GLY A 343 -15.09 8.46 21.31
CA GLY A 343 -15.38 8.88 19.94
C GLY A 343 -16.19 10.18 19.91
N PRO A 344 -15.79 11.18 19.10
CA PRO A 344 -16.61 12.35 18.85
C PRO A 344 -17.98 11.97 18.24
N ALA A 345 -19.03 12.68 18.65
CA ALA A 345 -20.37 12.50 18.09
C ALA A 345 -20.44 12.98 16.63
N VAL A 346 -21.29 12.32 15.84
CA VAL A 346 -21.60 12.69 14.45
C VAL A 346 -23.11 12.74 14.26
N GLU A 347 -23.58 13.81 13.62
CA GLU A 347 -24.95 13.92 13.13
C GLU A 347 -25.01 13.33 11.71
N SER A 348 -25.47 12.08 11.61
CA SER A 348 -25.48 11.32 10.35
C SER A 348 -26.88 11.07 9.77
N GLY A 349 -27.93 11.29 10.56
CA GLY A 349 -29.30 10.86 10.23
C GLY A 349 -29.57 9.36 10.40
N ASP A 350 -28.54 8.52 10.60
CA ASP A 350 -28.69 7.11 10.98
C ASP A 350 -28.20 6.92 12.43
N PRO A 351 -29.07 6.56 13.39
CA PRO A 351 -28.69 6.43 14.80
C PRO A 351 -27.65 5.33 15.06
N ARG A 352 -27.36 4.47 14.07
CA ARG A 352 -26.31 3.44 14.14
C ARG A 352 -24.92 3.96 13.75
N LEU A 353 -24.85 5.17 13.20
CA LEU A 353 -23.65 5.86 12.72
C LEU A 353 -23.48 7.19 13.46
N ASP A 354 -23.35 7.14 14.78
CA ASP A 354 -23.43 8.30 15.67
C ASP A 354 -22.07 8.77 16.22
N ARG A 355 -20.98 8.11 15.82
CA ARG A 355 -19.62 8.38 16.33
C ARG A 355 -18.59 8.31 15.22
N VAL A 356 -17.45 8.96 15.42
CA VAL A 356 -16.21 8.67 14.67
C VAL A 356 -15.14 8.14 15.61
N PHE A 357 -14.14 7.46 15.04
CA PHE A 357 -13.05 6.94 15.84
C PHE A 357 -12.25 8.08 16.49
N PRO A 358 -11.87 7.98 17.78
CA PRO A 358 -11.10 9.03 18.45
C PRO A 358 -9.71 9.18 17.84
N SER A 359 -9.20 10.41 17.79
CA SER A 359 -7.85 10.68 17.31
C SER A 359 -6.78 10.16 18.27
N ALA A 360 -5.57 9.92 17.76
CA ALA A 360 -4.42 9.52 18.58
C ALA A 360 -4.18 10.48 19.75
N SER A 361 -4.22 11.80 19.50
CA SER A 361 -4.05 12.81 20.55
C SER A 361 -5.13 12.76 21.63
N HIS A 362 -6.36 12.36 21.29
CA HIS A 362 -7.43 12.18 22.27
C HIS A 362 -7.21 10.91 23.09
N VAL A 363 -6.94 9.77 22.43
CA VAL A 363 -6.70 8.48 23.10
C VAL A 363 -5.47 8.53 24.02
N ALA A 364 -4.42 9.26 23.63
CA ALA A 364 -3.21 9.44 24.44
C ALA A 364 -3.48 10.14 25.79
N LYS A 365 -4.47 11.03 25.84
CA LYS A 365 -4.75 11.87 27.02
C LYS A 365 -5.94 11.38 27.85
N ALA A 366 -6.83 10.61 27.25
CA ALA A 366 -8.07 10.18 27.89
C ALA A 366 -7.89 8.99 28.83
N GLY A 367 -8.77 8.92 29.83
CA GLY A 367 -8.96 7.72 30.64
C GLY A 367 -9.53 6.56 29.81
N LEU A 368 -9.08 5.34 30.06
CA LEU A 368 -9.57 4.12 29.40
C LEU A 368 -10.38 3.22 30.37
N GLU A 369 -10.76 3.77 31.52
CA GLU A 369 -11.61 3.12 32.50
C GLU A 369 -12.98 2.79 31.89
N GLY A 370 -13.57 1.66 32.29
CA GLY A 370 -14.90 1.25 31.79
C GLY A 370 -14.94 0.65 30.39
N VAL A 371 -13.86 0.71 29.59
CA VAL A 371 -13.78 0.03 28.28
C VAL A 371 -13.75 -1.50 28.44
N GLY A 372 -13.27 -2.00 29.59
CA GLY A 372 -13.10 -3.43 29.88
C GLY A 372 -11.75 -3.97 29.42
N LEU A 373 -10.70 -3.13 29.49
CA LEU A 373 -9.33 -3.50 29.15
C LEU A 373 -8.56 -3.95 30.40
N THR A 374 -7.57 -4.83 30.21
CA THR A 374 -6.55 -5.06 31.24
C THR A 374 -5.66 -3.82 31.38
N SER A 375 -5.04 -3.64 32.56
CA SER A 375 -4.12 -2.52 32.80
C SER A 375 -2.97 -2.50 31.78
N SER A 376 -2.44 -3.68 31.43
CA SER A 376 -1.41 -3.82 30.41
C SER A 376 -1.89 -3.37 29.02
N ARG A 377 -3.08 -3.81 28.58
CA ARG A 377 -3.59 -3.45 27.24
C ARG A 377 -3.92 -1.96 27.16
N ALA A 378 -4.47 -1.38 28.23
CA ALA A 378 -4.70 0.06 28.32
C ALA A 378 -3.39 0.85 28.24
N ALA A 379 -2.33 0.39 28.91
CA ALA A 379 -1.00 1.00 28.82
C ALA A 379 -0.41 0.93 27.41
N THR A 380 -0.52 -0.23 26.74
CA THR A 380 -0.08 -0.38 25.34
C THR A 380 -0.80 0.58 24.40
N ILE A 381 -2.13 0.70 24.52
CA ILE A 381 -2.93 1.63 23.70
C ILE A 381 -2.48 3.08 23.92
N ARG A 382 -2.25 3.49 25.17
CA ARG A 382 -1.77 4.84 25.48
C ARG A 382 -0.40 5.12 24.87
N ARG A 383 0.59 4.25 25.10
CA ARG A 383 1.93 4.40 24.50
C ARG A 383 1.88 4.48 22.98
N PHE A 384 1.06 3.63 22.36
CA PHE A 384 0.90 3.65 20.90
C PHE A 384 0.27 4.96 20.43
N ALA A 385 -0.79 5.43 21.11
CA ALA A 385 -1.42 6.70 20.79
C ALA A 385 -0.50 7.90 21.00
N GLU A 386 0.32 7.91 22.05
CA GLU A 386 1.34 8.93 22.31
C GLU A 386 2.42 8.96 21.23
N ALA A 387 2.93 7.79 20.81
CA ALA A 387 3.92 7.67 19.75
C ALA A 387 3.38 8.21 18.41
N VAL A 388 2.13 7.93 18.09
CA VAL A 388 1.47 8.46 16.88
C VAL A 388 1.19 9.95 17.01
N ALA A 389 0.65 10.41 18.15
CA ALA A 389 0.29 11.81 18.37
C ALA A 389 1.51 12.75 18.40
N SER A 390 2.65 12.28 18.89
CA SER A 390 3.92 13.02 18.88
C SER A 390 4.65 12.95 17.53
N GLY A 391 4.23 12.08 16.63
CA GLY A 391 4.90 11.80 15.36
C GLY A 391 6.16 10.94 15.47
N ALA A 392 6.45 10.37 16.65
CA ALA A 392 7.52 9.40 16.85
C ALA A 392 7.27 8.10 16.07
N LEU A 393 6.01 7.71 15.90
CA LEU A 393 5.58 6.65 14.99
C LEU A 393 4.69 7.22 13.88
N ARG A 394 5.08 7.03 12.62
CA ARG A 394 4.29 7.40 11.44
C ARG A 394 3.67 6.16 10.80
N LEU A 395 2.35 6.15 10.66
CA LEU A 395 1.60 5.04 10.06
C LEU A 395 1.31 5.31 8.58
N GLU A 396 2.35 5.36 7.76
CA GLU A 396 2.26 5.76 6.35
C GLU A 396 3.00 4.77 5.43
N SER A 397 2.57 4.68 4.17
CA SER A 397 3.16 3.76 3.17
C SER A 397 4.44 4.34 2.54
N GLY A 398 5.43 4.63 3.37
CA GLY A 398 6.67 5.29 2.95
C GLY A 398 7.94 4.52 3.24
N GLY A 399 7.96 3.70 4.28
CA GLY A 399 9.09 2.90 4.79
C GLY A 399 9.33 1.59 4.02
N SER A 400 10.39 0.86 4.37
CA SER A 400 10.42 -0.59 4.14
C SER A 400 9.49 -1.29 5.13
N LEU A 401 9.12 -2.54 4.84
CA LEU A 401 8.33 -3.35 5.76
C LEU A 401 9.07 -3.56 7.09
N GLU A 402 10.37 -3.81 7.02
CA GLU A 402 11.25 -4.00 8.17
C GLU A 402 11.29 -2.74 9.04
N GLU A 403 11.51 -1.56 8.43
CA GLU A 403 11.49 -0.28 9.15
C GLU A 403 10.16 -0.05 9.88
N ALA A 404 9.02 -0.36 9.23
CA ALA A 404 7.70 -0.23 9.83
C ALA A 404 7.49 -1.21 10.99
N VAL A 405 7.93 -2.46 10.84
CA VAL A 405 7.81 -3.50 11.88
C VAL A 405 8.71 -3.18 13.07
N ASP A 406 9.96 -2.77 12.84
CA ASP A 406 10.90 -2.38 13.90
C ASP A 406 10.38 -1.18 14.69
N ALA A 407 9.89 -0.15 13.99
CA ALA A 407 9.29 1.03 14.64
C ALA A 407 8.09 0.65 15.52
N MET A 408 7.19 -0.21 15.04
CA MET A 408 6.03 -0.66 15.81
C MET A 408 6.40 -1.56 16.98
N THR A 409 7.35 -2.49 16.81
CA THR A 409 7.77 -3.43 17.86
C THR A 409 8.63 -2.80 18.95
N SER A 410 9.18 -1.61 18.70
CA SER A 410 9.82 -0.79 19.75
C SER A 410 8.85 -0.35 20.86
N ILE A 411 7.54 -0.39 20.60
CA ILE A 411 6.51 -0.05 21.57
C ILE A 411 6.17 -1.28 22.41
N GLU A 412 6.40 -1.18 23.72
CA GLU A 412 6.08 -2.25 24.66
C GLU A 412 4.61 -2.69 24.54
N GLY A 413 4.40 -4.00 24.35
CA GLY A 413 3.09 -4.62 24.14
C GLY A 413 2.70 -4.81 22.66
N ILE A 414 3.53 -4.37 21.72
CA ILE A 414 3.38 -4.63 20.29
C ILE A 414 4.40 -5.68 19.85
N GLY A 415 3.93 -6.90 19.57
CA GLY A 415 4.77 -7.97 19.04
C GLY A 415 4.81 -8.00 17.50
N PRO A 416 5.71 -8.82 16.90
CA PRO A 416 5.84 -8.97 15.45
C PRO A 416 4.52 -9.31 14.74
N TRP A 417 3.68 -10.15 15.35
CA TRP A 417 2.36 -10.48 14.81
C TRP A 417 1.49 -9.22 14.63
N THR A 418 1.40 -8.37 15.65
CA THR A 418 0.59 -7.15 15.60
C THR A 418 1.17 -6.16 14.60
N ALA A 419 2.50 -6.00 14.58
CA ALA A 419 3.18 -5.11 13.64
C ALA A 419 2.95 -5.54 12.17
N HIS A 420 3.12 -6.82 11.84
CA HIS A 420 2.83 -7.32 10.49
C HIS A 420 1.34 -7.22 10.13
N TYR A 421 0.43 -7.44 11.08
CA TYR A 421 -1.00 -7.27 10.84
C TYR A 421 -1.35 -5.79 10.52
N ILE A 422 -0.74 -4.84 11.24
CA ILE A 422 -0.90 -3.40 10.95
C ILE A 422 -0.26 -3.05 9.61
N ALA A 423 0.96 -3.49 9.32
CA ALA A 423 1.63 -3.23 8.05
C ALA A 423 0.80 -3.75 6.85
N MET A 424 0.28 -4.97 6.97
CA MET A 424 -0.59 -5.60 5.97
C MET A 424 -1.84 -4.77 5.69
N ARG A 425 -2.56 -4.35 6.74
CA ARG A 425 -3.93 -3.82 6.63
C ARG A 425 -3.98 -2.29 6.54
N ALA A 426 -3.17 -1.60 7.36
CA ALA A 426 -3.17 -0.14 7.43
C ALA A 426 -2.22 0.47 6.41
N LEU A 427 -1.00 -0.08 6.31
CA LEU A 427 0.01 0.45 5.40
C LEU A 427 -0.13 -0.10 3.98
N GLY A 428 -0.88 -1.20 3.82
CA GLY A 428 -1.08 -1.85 2.53
C GLY A 428 0.17 -2.57 2.04
N GLU A 429 1.04 -3.04 2.96
CA GLU A 429 2.27 -3.74 2.58
C GLU A 429 1.95 -5.15 2.07
N PRO A 430 2.16 -5.42 0.76
CA PRO A 430 1.74 -6.67 0.12
C PRO A 430 2.53 -7.89 0.60
N ASP A 431 3.68 -7.66 1.22
CA ASP A 431 4.59 -8.70 1.69
C ASP A 431 4.61 -8.87 3.22
N ALA A 432 3.76 -8.12 3.93
CA ALA A 432 3.60 -8.26 5.38
C ALA A 432 2.96 -9.61 5.72
N PHE A 433 3.52 -10.31 6.72
CA PHE A 433 3.15 -11.69 6.99
C PHE A 433 3.22 -12.03 8.49
N PRO A 434 2.07 -12.15 9.19
CA PRO A 434 2.04 -12.48 10.61
C PRO A 434 2.28 -13.99 10.84
N ALA A 435 3.53 -14.45 10.70
CA ALA A 435 3.87 -15.89 10.66
C ALA A 435 3.44 -16.71 11.90
N SER A 436 3.39 -16.08 13.08
CA SER A 436 2.91 -16.70 14.32
C SER A 436 1.38 -16.83 14.42
N ASP A 437 0.63 -16.33 13.44
CA ASP A 437 -0.84 -16.38 13.43
C ASP A 437 -1.37 -17.82 13.50
N LEU A 438 -2.25 -18.08 14.46
CA LEU A 438 -2.81 -19.43 14.67
C LEU A 438 -3.61 -19.92 13.46
N GLY A 439 -4.32 -19.02 12.76
CA GLY A 439 -5.04 -19.37 11.54
C GLY A 439 -4.07 -19.80 10.44
N ILE A 440 -3.04 -19.01 10.17
CA ILE A 440 -2.00 -19.37 9.18
C ILE A 440 -1.35 -20.72 9.53
N ARG A 441 -0.97 -20.92 10.79
CA ARG A 441 -0.37 -22.19 11.25
C ARG A 441 -1.32 -23.38 11.09
N LYS A 442 -2.61 -23.22 11.40
CA LYS A 442 -3.64 -24.26 11.17
C LYS A 442 -3.81 -24.55 9.68
N ALA A 443 -3.85 -23.50 8.85
CA ALA A 443 -4.02 -23.61 7.41
C ALA A 443 -2.83 -24.26 6.71
N LEU A 444 -1.64 -24.25 7.35
CA LEU A 444 -0.41 -24.89 6.91
C LEU A 444 -0.09 -26.19 7.68
N ALA A 445 -0.97 -26.65 8.55
CA ALA A 445 -0.76 -27.89 9.27
C ALA A 445 -0.67 -29.06 8.30
N ASP A 446 0.24 -29.99 8.59
CA ASP A 446 0.40 -31.24 7.87
C ASP A 446 0.00 -32.37 8.83
N ASN A 447 -0.99 -33.18 8.43
CA ASN A 447 -1.57 -34.26 9.25
C ASN A 447 -1.96 -33.82 10.67
N GLY A 448 -2.50 -32.60 10.81
CA GLY A 448 -2.94 -32.03 12.10
C GLY A 448 -1.81 -31.45 12.97
N THR A 449 -0.54 -31.56 12.57
CA THR A 449 0.58 -30.98 13.32
C THR A 449 0.82 -29.53 12.90
N LEU A 450 0.81 -28.60 13.87
CA LEU A 450 1.07 -27.19 13.62
C LEU A 450 2.58 -26.95 13.36
N PRO A 451 2.97 -26.32 12.24
CA PRO A 451 4.36 -25.98 12.00
C PRO A 451 4.86 -24.96 13.02
N SER A 452 6.17 -24.96 13.29
CA SER A 452 6.82 -23.88 14.05
C SER A 452 6.83 -22.59 13.24
N GLU A 453 6.89 -21.43 13.89
CA GLU A 453 6.92 -20.12 13.21
C GLU A 453 8.04 -20.03 12.18
N ARG A 454 9.24 -20.53 12.52
CA ARG A 454 10.37 -20.60 11.59
C ARG A 454 10.03 -21.37 10.31
N ARG A 455 9.37 -22.53 10.42
CA ARG A 455 8.95 -23.30 9.24
C ARG A 455 7.86 -22.59 8.44
N VAL A 456 6.97 -21.83 9.09
CA VAL A 456 5.98 -21.01 8.39
C VAL A 456 6.69 -19.94 7.55
N VAL A 457 7.69 -19.25 8.11
CA VAL A 457 8.48 -18.24 7.39
C VAL A 457 9.22 -18.86 6.21
N GLU A 458 9.93 -19.97 6.42
CA GLU A 458 10.65 -20.69 5.36
C GLU A 458 9.70 -21.13 4.23
N ARG A 459 8.49 -21.59 4.57
CA ARG A 459 7.48 -21.99 3.59
C ARG A 459 6.89 -20.80 2.81
N ALA A 460 6.84 -19.62 3.43
CA ALA A 460 6.25 -18.42 2.85
C ALA A 460 7.21 -17.65 1.93
N GLU A 461 8.51 -17.93 1.97
CA GLU A 461 9.51 -17.20 1.19
C GLU A 461 9.24 -17.20 -0.34
N PRO A 462 8.83 -18.32 -0.97
CA PRO A 462 8.47 -18.33 -2.39
C PRO A 462 7.23 -17.48 -2.75
N TRP A 463 6.45 -17.03 -1.77
CA TRP A 463 5.24 -16.23 -2.00
C TRP A 463 5.53 -14.73 -2.07
N ARG A 464 6.77 -14.30 -1.81
CA ARG A 464 7.16 -12.90 -1.95
C ARG A 464 6.96 -12.41 -3.39
N PRO A 465 6.56 -11.14 -3.60
CA PRO A 465 6.30 -10.11 -2.59
C PRO A 465 4.82 -10.07 -2.12
N TRP A 466 4.08 -11.18 -2.18
CA TRP A 466 2.62 -11.24 -2.02
C TRP A 466 2.16 -12.04 -0.78
N ARG A 467 2.98 -12.14 0.26
CA ARG A 467 2.65 -12.93 1.47
C ARG A 467 1.40 -12.43 2.23
N ALA A 468 1.09 -11.13 2.16
CA ALA A 468 -0.16 -10.60 2.72
C ALA A 468 -1.38 -11.21 2.03
N TYR A 469 -1.34 -11.33 0.70
CA TYR A 469 -2.41 -11.96 -0.07
C TYR A 469 -2.47 -13.46 0.18
N ALA A 470 -1.33 -14.17 0.23
CA ALA A 470 -1.28 -15.58 0.61
C ALA A 470 -2.01 -15.85 1.94
N SER A 471 -1.83 -14.96 2.93
CA SER A 471 -2.53 -15.02 4.23
C SER A 471 -4.06 -15.02 4.08
N MET A 472 -4.60 -14.26 3.12
CA MET A 472 -6.05 -14.21 2.87
C MET A 472 -6.61 -15.55 2.38
N TRP A 473 -5.91 -16.24 1.49
CA TRP A 473 -6.31 -17.58 1.05
C TRP A 473 -6.15 -18.62 2.16
N LEU A 474 -5.08 -18.55 2.95
CA LEU A 474 -4.86 -19.45 4.08
C LEU A 474 -5.97 -19.31 5.13
N TRP A 475 -6.30 -18.09 5.57
CA TRP A 475 -7.43 -17.85 6.47
C TRP A 475 -8.77 -18.29 5.86
N GLY A 476 -8.97 -18.03 4.57
CA GLY A 476 -10.17 -18.44 3.83
C GLY A 476 -10.33 -19.95 3.66
N SER A 477 -9.29 -20.75 3.90
CA SER A 477 -9.33 -22.22 3.82
C SER A 477 -9.85 -22.91 5.08
N LEU A 478 -9.96 -22.17 6.20
CA LEU A 478 -10.36 -22.70 7.50
C LEU A 478 -11.87 -22.65 7.77
N GLY A 479 -12.64 -22.13 6.81
CA GLY A 479 -14.08 -21.91 6.92
C GLY A 479 -14.88 -22.55 5.80
#